data_AF-A0A9D1XJ15-F1
#
_entry.id   AF-A0A9D1XJ15-F1
#
_cell.length_a   1.000
_cell.length_b   1.000
_cell.length_c   1.000
_cell.angle_alpha   90.00
_cell.angle_beta   90.00
_cell.angle_gamma   90.00
#
_symmetry.space_group_name_H-M   'P 1'
#
loop_
_entity.id
_entity.type
_entity.pdbx_description
1 polymer ?
#
loop_
_entity_poly.entity_id
_entity_poly.type
_entity_poly.pdbx_seq_one_letter_code
_entity_poly.pdbx_strand_id
1 'polypeptide(L)'
;LQMMNMDLDSLKQQLLPTAKQQASFEAIIDEIVKVESLITSDDEAKDQVSKIAAANQMSIDEVLEKINLDDLKRDLTRIQASHLIMDLANIIEE
;
A
#
# COMPACT_ATOMS: atom_id res chain seq x y z
N LEU A 1 3.81 -8.92 -35.05
CA LEU A 1 3.40 -8.90 -33.62
C LEU A 1 2.02 -9.55 -33.50
N GLN A 2 1.95 -10.88 -33.51
CA GLN A 2 0.73 -11.64 -33.22
C GLN A 2 0.68 -11.99 -31.72
N MET A 3 0.66 -10.98 -30.85
CA MET A 3 0.80 -11.18 -29.40
C MET A 3 -0.37 -10.66 -28.56
N MET A 4 -1.56 -10.48 -29.15
CA MET A 4 -2.78 -10.24 -28.36
C MET A 4 -4.01 -10.74 -29.14
N ASN A 5 -4.12 -12.06 -29.26
CA ASN A 5 -5.37 -12.73 -29.66
C ASN A 5 -6.11 -13.26 -28.42
N MET A 6 -5.98 -12.53 -27.30
CA MET A 6 -6.67 -12.89 -26.06
C MET A 6 -7.97 -12.11 -26.00
N ASP A 7 -9.09 -12.83 -26.02
CA ASP A 7 -10.41 -12.24 -25.86
C ASP A 7 -10.56 -11.60 -24.47
N LEU A 8 -11.33 -10.52 -24.38
CA LEU A 8 -11.42 -9.69 -23.18
C LEU A 8 -12.04 -10.44 -21.99
N ASP A 9 -12.92 -11.40 -22.27
CA ASP A 9 -13.49 -12.28 -21.24
C ASP A 9 -12.47 -13.30 -20.73
N SER A 10 -11.59 -13.80 -21.61
CA SER A 10 -10.48 -14.67 -21.19
C SER A 10 -9.48 -13.91 -20.30
N LEU A 11 -9.19 -12.64 -20.62
CA LEU A 11 -8.35 -11.79 -19.78
C LEU A 11 -8.99 -11.54 -18.40
N LYS A 12 -10.29 -11.25 -18.34
CA LYS A 12 -11.01 -11.11 -17.06
C LYS A 12 -10.94 -12.38 -16.23
N GLN A 13 -11.18 -13.55 -16.82
CA GLN A 13 -11.11 -14.83 -16.11
C GLN A 13 -9.71 -15.09 -15.51
N GLN A 14 -8.65 -14.66 -16.19
CA GLN A 14 -7.28 -14.77 -15.67
C GLN A 14 -7.00 -13.77 -14.54
N LEU A 15 -7.58 -12.57 -14.57
CA LEU A 15 -7.38 -11.55 -13.55
C LEU A 15 -8.24 -11.75 -12.30
N LEU A 16 -9.40 -12.43 -12.44
CA LEU A 16 -10.35 -12.64 -11.35
C LEU A 16 -9.74 -13.24 -10.07
N PRO A 17 -8.90 -14.30 -10.12
CA PRO A 17 -8.29 -14.87 -8.92
C PRO A 17 -7.42 -13.86 -8.17
N THR A 18 -6.54 -13.17 -8.89
CA THR A 18 -5.63 -12.16 -8.31
C THR A 18 -6.41 -10.98 -7.75
N ALA A 19 -7.41 -10.49 -8.48
CA ALA A 19 -8.28 -9.41 -8.01
C ALA A 19 -9.06 -9.80 -6.75
N LYS A 20 -9.56 -11.04 -6.67
CA LYS A 20 -10.25 -11.54 -5.47
C LYS A 20 -9.30 -11.65 -4.28
N GLN A 21 -8.09 -12.14 -4.49
CA GLN A 21 -7.07 -12.23 -3.43
C GLN A 21 -6.70 -10.83 -2.93
N GLN A 22 -6.46 -9.88 -3.84
CA GLN A 22 -6.16 -8.49 -3.52
C GLN A 22 -7.30 -7.84 -2.73
N ALA A 23 -8.55 -7.97 -3.19
CA ALA A 23 -9.72 -7.42 -2.50
C ALA A 23 -9.89 -8.01 -1.09
N SER A 24 -9.63 -9.31 -0.93
CA SER A 24 -9.69 -9.96 0.39
C SER A 24 -8.59 -9.43 1.32
N PHE A 25 -7.36 -9.28 0.81
CA PHE A 25 -6.24 -8.71 1.55
C PHE A 25 -6.53 -7.27 2.00
N GLU A 26 -6.97 -6.41 1.08
CA GLU A 26 -7.31 -5.02 1.38
C GLU A 26 -8.42 -4.90 2.42
N ALA A 27 -9.47 -5.73 2.32
CA ALA A 27 -10.55 -5.74 3.30
C ALA A 27 -10.07 -6.13 4.71
N ILE A 28 -9.14 -7.08 4.81
CA ILE A 28 -8.54 -7.48 6.10
C ILE A 28 -7.71 -6.34 6.69
N ILE A 29 -6.86 -5.71 5.88
CA ILE A 29 -6.04 -4.57 6.32
C ILE A 29 -6.92 -3.41 6.78
N ASP A 30 -7.97 -3.07 6.03
CA ASP A 30 -8.88 -1.98 6.40
C ASP A 30 -9.61 -2.26 7.72
N GLU A 31 -10.01 -3.51 7.98
CA GLU A 31 -10.63 -3.86 9.26
C GLU A 31 -9.62 -3.77 10.41
N ILE A 32 -8.35 -4.16 10.22
CA ILE A 32 -7.31 -4.00 11.24
C ILE A 32 -7.06 -2.53 11.57
N VAL A 33 -6.92 -1.67 10.55
CA VAL A 33 -6.75 -0.23 10.74
C VAL A 33 -7.87 0.33 11.62
N LYS A 34 -9.10 -0.09 11.37
CA LYS A 34 -10.28 0.35 12.12
C LYS A 34 -10.33 -0.20 13.55
N VAL A 35 -10.09 -1.50 13.74
CA VAL A 35 -10.16 -2.16 15.06
C VAL A 35 -9.06 -1.65 15.99
N GLU A 36 -7.85 -1.50 15.47
CA GLU A 36 -6.68 -1.04 16.23
C GLU A 36 -6.59 0.49 16.29
N SER A 37 -7.53 1.21 15.65
CA SER A 37 -7.56 2.67 15.58
C SER A 37 -6.23 3.27 15.10
N LEU A 38 -5.62 2.65 14.10
CA LEU A 38 -4.34 3.09 13.55
C LEU A 38 -4.53 4.40 12.79
N ILE A 39 -3.66 5.36 13.08
CA ILE A 39 -3.65 6.67 12.42
C ILE A 39 -2.20 7.09 12.27
N THR A 40 -1.76 7.30 11.03
CA THR A 40 -0.47 7.96 10.78
C THR A 40 -0.58 9.45 11.12
N SER A 41 0.31 9.91 11.98
CA SER A 41 0.40 11.32 12.40
C SER A 41 0.96 12.23 11.28
N ASP A 42 0.74 13.54 11.41
CA ASP A 42 1.32 14.52 10.47
C ASP A 42 2.85 14.50 10.50
N ASP A 43 3.45 14.23 11.66
CA ASP A 43 4.89 14.22 11.82
C ASP A 43 5.53 13.00 11.16
N GLU A 44 4.92 11.81 11.31
CA GLU A 44 5.33 10.60 10.59
C GLU A 44 5.19 10.77 9.08
N ALA A 45 4.12 11.42 8.62
CA ALA A 45 3.93 11.71 7.21
C ALA A 45 5.04 12.62 6.67
N LYS A 46 5.38 13.70 7.38
CA LYS A 46 6.46 14.63 6.99
C LYS A 46 7.84 13.97 7.01
N ASP A 47 8.11 13.10 7.98
CA ASP A 47 9.34 12.31 8.02
C ASP A 47 9.44 11.42 6.78
N GLN A 48 8.34 10.77 6.39
CA GLN A 48 8.30 9.99 5.16
C GLN A 48 8.49 10.84 3.91
N VAL A 49 7.88 12.02 3.81
CA VAL A 49 8.13 12.95 2.69
C VAL A 49 9.61 13.34 2.62
N SER A 50 10.24 13.58 3.77
CA SER A 50 11.67 13.91 3.85
C SER A 50 12.54 12.75 3.36
N LYS A 51 12.18 11.50 3.68
CA LYS A 51 12.84 10.30 3.17
C LYS A 51 12.67 10.15 1.66
N ILE A 52 11.48 10.40 1.13
CA ILE A 52 11.21 10.37 -0.32
C ILE A 52 12.03 11.44 -1.04
N ALA A 53 12.05 12.67 -0.51
CA ALA A 53 12.85 13.77 -1.04
C ALA A 53 14.34 13.41 -1.09
N ALA A 54 14.88 12.88 0.01
CA ALA A 54 16.27 12.42 0.08
C ALA A 54 16.58 11.29 -0.92
N ALA A 55 15.71 10.28 -1.02
CA ALA A 55 15.87 9.15 -1.93
C ALA A 55 15.83 9.57 -3.41
N ASN A 56 15.06 10.59 -3.75
CA ASN A 56 14.88 11.07 -5.12
C ASN A 56 15.76 12.27 -5.47
N GLN A 57 16.60 12.75 -4.54
CA GLN A 57 17.43 13.96 -4.72
C GLN A 57 16.59 15.19 -5.10
N MET A 58 15.40 15.29 -4.51
CA MET A 58 14.45 16.39 -4.71
C MET A 58 14.27 17.17 -3.41
N SER A 59 13.80 18.41 -3.51
CA SER A 59 13.37 19.16 -2.32
C SER A 59 12.03 18.63 -1.79
N ILE A 60 11.74 18.90 -0.51
CA ILE A 60 10.46 18.54 0.13
C ILE A 60 9.30 19.18 -0.61
N ASP A 61 9.44 20.45 -1.01
CA ASP A 61 8.40 21.20 -1.72
C ASP A 61 8.05 20.55 -3.06
N GLU A 62 9.06 20.16 -3.86
CA GLU A 62 8.84 19.46 -5.13
C GLU A 62 8.20 18.08 -4.96
N VAL A 63 8.41 17.41 -3.82
CA VAL A 63 7.71 16.16 -3.50
C VAL A 63 6.25 16.45 -3.16
N LEU A 64 5.98 17.44 -2.32
CA LEU A 64 4.63 17.84 -1.91
C LEU A 64 3.77 18.35 -3.07
N GLU A 65 4.37 18.87 -4.14
CA GLU A 65 3.66 19.20 -5.39
C GLU A 65 3.22 17.97 -6.18
N LYS A 66 3.91 16.84 -6.01
CA LYS A 66 3.70 15.61 -6.79
C LYS A 66 2.91 14.53 -6.05
N ILE A 67 2.84 14.61 -4.72
CA ILE A 67 2.14 13.62 -3.90
C ILE A 67 1.00 14.26 -3.12
N ASN A 68 -0.06 13.49 -2.90
CA ASN A 68 -1.10 13.86 -1.95
C ASN A 68 -0.73 13.34 -0.55
N LEU A 69 -0.66 14.24 0.43
CA LEU A 69 -0.34 13.90 1.82
C LEU A 69 -1.39 12.99 2.47
N ASP A 70 -2.67 13.17 2.16
CA ASP A 70 -3.74 12.34 2.73
C ASP A 70 -3.67 10.91 2.22
N ASP A 71 -3.37 10.73 0.93
CA ASP A 71 -3.14 9.41 0.33
C ASP A 71 -1.89 8.75 0.92
N LEU A 72 -0.80 9.51 1.09
CA LEU A 72 0.42 9.01 1.73
C LEU A 72 0.14 8.54 3.17
N LYS A 73 -0.63 9.31 3.94
CA LYS A 73 -1.00 8.94 5.32
C LYS A 73 -1.84 7.68 5.36
N ARG A 74 -2.80 7.54 4.43
CA ARG A 74 -3.61 6.32 4.28
C ARG A 74 -2.72 5.11 4.01
N ASP A 75 -1.79 5.23 3.07
CA ASP A 75 -0.90 4.15 2.69
C ASP A 75 0.07 3.77 3.82
N LEU A 76 0.61 4.77 4.54
CA LEU A 76 1.42 4.54 5.73
C LEU A 76 0.65 3.83 6.85
N THR A 77 -0.62 4.19 7.05
CA THR A 77 -1.49 3.54 8.04
C THR A 77 -1.72 2.06 7.68
N ARG A 78 -1.89 1.74 6.39
CA ARG A 78 -2.01 0.36 5.90
C ARG A 78 -0.71 -0.44 6.04
N ILE A 79 0.45 0.22 5.87
CA ILE A 79 1.76 -0.38 6.12
C ILE A 79 1.91 -0.70 7.61
N GLN A 80 1.52 0.21 8.51
CA GLN A 80 1.53 -0.03 9.96
C GLN A 80 0.66 -1.24 10.33
N ALA A 81 -0.55 -1.37 9.77
CA ALA A 81 -1.40 -2.54 9.96
C ALA A 81 -0.73 -3.84 9.48
N SER A 82 0.01 -3.79 8.37
CA SER A 82 0.74 -4.94 7.83
C SER A 82 1.89 -5.34 8.75
N HIS A 83 2.63 -4.38 9.29
CA HIS A 83 3.68 -4.63 10.28
C HIS A 83 3.13 -5.25 11.56
N LEU A 84 1.98 -4.77 12.05
CA LEU A 84 1.33 -5.36 13.22
C LEU A 84 1.04 -6.86 13.03
N ILE A 85 0.60 -7.27 11.84
CA ILE A 85 0.42 -8.70 11.53
C ILE A 85 1.75 -9.44 11.63
N MET A 86 2.84 -8.89 11.07
CA MET A 86 4.16 -9.51 11.12
C MET A 86 4.70 -9.63 12.55
N ASP A 87 4.51 -8.59 13.36
CA ASP A 87 4.97 -8.54 14.76
C ASP A 87 4.24 -9.56 15.64
N LEU A 88 2.97 -9.83 15.34
CA LEU A 88 2.15 -10.81 16.04
C LEU A 88 2.28 -12.24 15.47
N ALA A 89 2.83 -12.39 14.26
CA ALA A 89 2.97 -13.68 13.62
C ALA A 89 4.09 -14.50 14.28
N ASN A 90 3.82 -15.78 14.55
CA ASN A 90 4.86 -16.71 14.94
C ASN A 90 5.60 -17.19 13.69
N ILE A 91 6.75 -16.59 13.41
CA ILE A 91 7.60 -16.96 12.27
C ILE A 91 8.33 -18.26 12.62
N ILE A 92 8.02 -19.33 11.88
CA ILE A 92 8.76 -20.59 11.96
C ILE A 92 9.89 -20.49 10.93
N GLU A 93 11.13 -20.40 11.39
CA GLU A 93 12.30 -20.51 10.52
C GLU A 93 12.45 -21.99 10.08
N GLU A 94 12.50 -22.24 8.77
CA GLU A 94 12.77 -23.56 8.17
C GLU A 94 14.25 -23.94 8.19
#